data_AF-A0A947VXC7-F1
#
_entry.id   AF-A0A947VXC7-F1
#
_cell.length_a   1.000
_cell.length_b   1.000
_cell.length_c   1.000
_cell.angle_alpha   90.00
_cell.angle_beta   90.00
_cell.angle_gamma   90.00
#
_symmetry.space_group_name_H-M   'P 1'
#
loop_
_entity.id
_entity.type
_entity.pdbx_description
1 polymer ?
#
loop_
_entity_poly.entity_id
_entity_poly.type
_entity_poly.pdbx_seq_one_letter_code
_entity_poly.pdbx_strand_id
1 'polypeptide(L)'
;MARRTVFGSQVKGNAKSYSDIDLCVVSKDFGHDRYTERLKLMHLTNDETINIEPHPYHPNDLKDKWDSLAVEIMKYGVKFSN
;
A
#
# COMPACT_ATOMS: atom_id res chain seq x y z
N MET A 1 -1.61 16.14 0.46
CA MET A 1 -0.99 15.36 -0.65
C MET A 1 -0.79 13.94 -0.18
N ALA A 2 -1.20 12.97 -1.00
CA ALA A 2 -1.02 11.55 -0.70
C ALA A 2 0.42 11.11 -1.01
N ARG A 3 0.98 10.22 -0.16
CA ARG A 3 2.29 9.60 -0.38
C ARG A 3 2.08 8.15 -0.81
N ARG A 4 2.98 7.65 -1.66
CA ARG A 4 2.89 6.30 -2.23
C ARG A 4 4.18 5.56 -1.97
N THR A 5 4.07 4.32 -1.51
CA THR A 5 5.21 3.45 -1.20
C THR A 5 4.93 2.05 -1.72
N VAL A 6 5.79 1.49 -2.57
CA VAL A 6 5.73 0.06 -2.91
C VAL A 6 6.41 -0.73 -1.81
N PHE A 7 5.85 -1.89 -1.46
CA PHE A 7 6.45 -2.80 -0.49
C PHE A 7 6.22 -4.25 -0.94
N GLY A 8 6.31 -5.20 0.01
CA GLY A 8 5.95 -6.59 -0.27
C GLY A 8 6.97 -7.33 -1.12
N SER A 9 6.48 -8.35 -1.82
CA SER A 9 7.34 -9.36 -2.46
C SER A 9 8.21 -8.79 -3.59
N GLN A 10 7.70 -7.77 -4.30
CA GLN A 10 8.43 -7.06 -5.35
C GLN A 10 9.67 -6.36 -4.80
N VAL A 11 9.52 -5.67 -3.67
CA VAL A 11 10.63 -4.94 -3.03
C VAL A 11 11.60 -5.88 -2.32
N LYS A 12 11.10 -6.98 -1.74
CA LYS A 12 11.93 -8.00 -1.08
C LYS A 12 12.71 -8.89 -2.05
N GLY A 13 12.45 -8.81 -3.36
CA GLY A 13 13.13 -9.59 -4.39
C GLY A 13 12.72 -11.07 -4.43
N ASN A 14 11.57 -11.43 -3.86
CA ASN A 14 11.06 -12.80 -3.82
C ASN A 14 9.69 -12.97 -4.51
N ALA A 15 9.25 -11.95 -5.27
CA ALA A 15 8.06 -12.00 -6.11
C ALA A 15 8.07 -13.19 -7.07
N LYS A 16 6.88 -13.73 -7.34
CA LYS A 16 6.62 -14.77 -8.34
C LYS A 16 5.95 -14.16 -9.56
N SER A 17 5.84 -14.91 -10.65
CA SER A 17 5.20 -14.45 -11.88
C SER A 17 3.72 -14.07 -11.71
N TYR A 18 3.07 -14.56 -10.65
CA TYR A 18 1.68 -14.27 -10.30
C TYR A 18 1.54 -13.27 -9.14
N SER A 19 2.66 -12.76 -8.61
CA SER A 19 2.62 -11.77 -7.53
C SER A 19 2.06 -10.44 -8.03
N ASP A 20 1.22 -9.83 -7.22
CA ASP A 20 0.79 -8.44 -7.34
C ASP A 20 1.92 -7.45 -6.98
N ILE A 21 1.57 -6.16 -7.05
CA ILE A 21 2.35 -5.04 -6.55
C ILE A 21 1.63 -4.44 -5.35
N ASP A 22 2.17 -4.66 -4.15
CA ASP A 22 1.67 -4.05 -2.92
C ASP A 22 1.98 -2.54 -2.90
N LEU A 23 0.93 -1.71 -2.86
CA LEU A 23 1.02 -0.25 -2.88
C LEU A 23 0.40 0.37 -1.64
N CYS A 24 1.22 0.88 -0.73
CA CYS A 24 0.75 1.69 0.38
C CYS A 24 0.43 3.12 -0.11
N VAL A 25 -0.80 3.57 0.15
CA VAL A 25 -1.27 4.94 -0.14
C VAL A 25 -1.57 5.64 1.19
N VAL A 26 -0.84 6.71 1.47
CA VAL A 26 -0.92 7.42 2.75
C VAL A 26 -1.61 8.77 2.55
N SER A 27 -2.76 8.98 3.20
CA SER A 27 -3.47 10.27 3.22
C SER A 27 -4.11 10.51 4.59
N LYS A 28 -4.30 11.78 4.95
CA LYS A 28 -5.06 12.17 6.15
C LYS A 28 -6.55 11.81 6.05
N ASP A 29 -7.02 11.46 4.86
CA ASP A 29 -8.43 11.11 4.58
C ASP A 29 -8.74 9.62 4.84
N PHE A 30 -7.73 8.82 5.18
CA PHE A 30 -7.88 7.40 5.51
C PHE A 30 -7.91 7.16 7.03
N GLY A 31 -8.26 5.94 7.42
CA GLY A 31 -8.26 5.48 8.82
C GLY A 31 -9.66 5.44 9.45
N HIS A 32 -10.72 5.65 8.67
CA HIS A 32 -12.10 5.54 9.14
C HIS A 32 -12.65 4.13 8.93
N ASP A 33 -12.51 3.61 7.72
CA ASP A 33 -12.88 2.23 7.36
C ASP A 33 -11.91 1.72 6.30
N ARG A 34 -10.87 1.04 6.77
CA ARG A 34 -9.79 0.50 5.93
C ARG A 34 -10.31 -0.43 4.83
N TYR A 35 -11.40 -1.16 5.07
CA TYR A 35 -11.95 -2.08 4.08
C TYR A 35 -12.63 -1.30 2.94
N THR A 36 -13.55 -0.40 3.28
CA THR A 36 -14.25 0.44 2.28
C THR A 36 -13.28 1.36 1.54
N GLU A 37 -12.30 1.92 2.23
CA GLU A 37 -11.24 2.75 1.63
C GLU A 37 -10.37 1.95 0.64
N ARG A 38 -10.02 0.70 0.98
CA ARG A 38 -9.28 -0.19 0.07
C ARG A 38 -10.10 -0.53 -1.16
N LEU A 39 -11.39 -0.86 -0.99
CA LEU A 39 -12.29 -1.10 -2.11
C LEU A 39 -12.35 0.11 -3.05
N LYS A 40 -12.49 1.34 -2.53
CA LYS A 40 -12.50 2.55 -3.36
C LYS A 40 -11.21 2.67 -4.20
N LEU A 41 -10.05 2.38 -3.62
CA LEU A 41 -8.78 2.39 -4.36
C LEU A 41 -8.72 1.28 -5.42
N MET A 42 -9.22 0.08 -5.12
CA MET A 42 -9.28 -1.01 -6.09
C MET A 42 -10.20 -0.68 -7.28
N HIS A 43 -11.27 0.09 -7.09
CA HIS A 43 -12.14 0.52 -8.21
C HIS A 43 -11.45 1.50 -9.18
N LEU A 44 -10.28 2.05 -8.82
CA LEU A 44 -9.45 2.84 -9.73
C LEU A 44 -8.58 1.97 -10.64
N THR A 45 -8.46 0.68 -10.33
CA THR A 45 -7.76 -0.32 -11.14
C THR A 45 -8.74 -0.98 -12.11
N ASN A 46 -8.24 -1.46 -13.24
CA ASN A 46 -9.02 -2.21 -14.24
C ASN A 46 -8.21 -3.39 -14.78
N ASP A 47 -8.80 -4.24 -15.61
CA ASP A 47 -8.15 -5.45 -16.12
C ASP A 47 -6.91 -5.19 -16.98
N GLU A 48 -6.72 -3.96 -17.47
CA GLU A 48 -5.54 -3.53 -18.23
C GLU A 48 -4.44 -2.96 -17.32
N THR A 49 -4.73 -2.72 -16.04
CA THR A 49 -3.73 -2.30 -15.06
C THR A 49 -2.91 -3.49 -14.59
N ILE A 50 -1.61 -3.25 -14.33
CA ILE A 50 -0.78 -4.20 -13.58
C ILE A 50 -1.51 -4.51 -12.26
N ASN A 51 -1.53 -5.78 -11.85
CA ASN A 51 -2.22 -6.23 -10.63
C ASN A 51 -1.64 -5.53 -9.39
N ILE A 52 -2.25 -4.40 -9.00
CA ILE A 52 -1.83 -3.57 -7.88
C ILE A 52 -2.78 -3.84 -6.72
N GLU A 53 -2.21 -4.19 -5.57
CA GLU A 53 -2.95 -4.31 -4.31
C GLU A 53 -2.78 -3.05 -3.46
N PRO A 54 -3.78 -2.16 -3.37
CA PRO A 54 -3.65 -0.94 -2.58
C PRO A 54 -3.89 -1.20 -1.08
N HIS A 55 -3.08 -0.54 -0.24
CA HIS A 55 -3.25 -0.49 1.21
C HIS A 55 -3.36 0.97 1.69
N PRO A 56 -4.58 1.45 1.98
CA PRO A 56 -4.78 2.80 2.52
C PRO A 56 -4.28 2.87 3.96
N TYR A 57 -3.58 3.96 4.29
CA TYR A 57 -3.13 4.25 5.64
C TYR A 57 -3.32 5.73 5.99
N HIS A 58 -3.82 5.99 7.19
CA HIS A 58 -3.60 7.27 7.82
C HIS A 58 -2.12 7.42 8.22
N PRO A 59 -1.51 8.62 8.18
CA PRO A 59 -0.13 8.83 8.61
C PRO A 59 0.19 8.39 10.05
N ASN A 60 -0.81 8.35 10.94
CA ASN A 60 -0.63 7.89 12.31
C ASN A 60 -0.70 6.36 12.41
N ASP A 61 -1.60 5.72 11.66
CA ASP A 61 -1.76 4.26 11.65
C ASP A 61 -0.53 3.59 11.05
N LEU A 62 0.12 4.24 10.08
CA LEU A 62 1.38 3.76 9.50
C LEU A 62 2.55 3.72 10.51
N LYS A 63 2.39 4.36 11.67
CA LYS A 63 3.39 4.34 12.76
C LYS A 63 3.09 3.26 13.81
N ASP A 64 2.00 2.50 13.66
CA ASP A 64 1.67 1.44 14.60
C ASP A 64 2.69 0.31 14.48
N LYS A 65 3.38 0.02 15.58
CA LYS A 65 4.38 -1.05 15.67
C LYS A 65 3.76 -2.45 15.77
N TRP A 66 2.46 -2.54 16.02
CA TRP A 66 1.71 -3.79 16.10
C TRP A 66 1.04 -4.16 14.78
N ASP A 67 0.94 -3.23 13.84
CA ASP A 67 0.53 -3.51 12.48
C ASP A 67 1.75 -4.02 11.69
N SER A 68 1.74 -5.32 11.36
CA SER A 68 2.83 -5.98 10.65
C SER A 68 3.10 -5.38 9.27
N LEU A 69 2.05 -4.95 8.55
CA LEU A 69 2.20 -4.30 7.25
C LEU A 69 2.80 -2.91 7.44
N ALA A 70 2.36 -2.15 8.43
CA ALA A 70 2.94 -0.84 8.72
C ALA A 70 4.45 -0.95 9.04
N VAL A 71 4.84 -1.92 9.87
CA VAL A 71 6.24 -2.22 10.18
C VAL A 71 7.03 -2.58 8.92
N GLU A 72 6.46 -3.43 8.06
CA GLU A 72 7.09 -3.83 6.80
C GLU A 72 7.28 -2.65 5.83
N ILE A 73 6.22 -1.86 5.61
CA ILE A 73 6.24 -0.67 4.74
C ILE A 73 7.30 0.31 5.22
N MET A 74 7.36 0.56 6.52
CA MET A 74 8.31 1.50 7.10
C MET A 74 9.75 0.99 7.07
N LYS A 75 9.96 -0.33 7.14
CA LYS A 75 11.30 -0.93 7.16
C LYS A 75 11.88 -1.15 5.77
N TYR A 76 11.07 -1.59 4.80
CA TYR A 76 11.55 -2.02 3.49
C TYR A 76 10.97 -1.23 2.33
N GLY A 77 9.88 -0.48 2.53
CA GLY A 77 9.15 0.16 1.44
C GLY A 77 9.95 1.20 0.67
N VAL A 78 9.75 1.24 -0.64
CA VAL A 78 10.36 2.21 -1.56
C VAL A 78 9.36 3.34 -1.82
N LYS A 79 9.69 4.54 -1.35
CA LYS A 79 8.84 5.73 -1.47
C LYS A 79 8.98 6.35 -2.85
N PHE A 80 7.86 6.70 -3.47
CA PHE A 80 7.88 7.56 -4.65
C PHE A 80 8.02 9.02 -4.23
N SER A 81 8.97 9.71 -4.84
CA SER A 81 9.05 11.18 -4.82
C SER A 81 8.56 11.68 -6.18
N ASN A 82 7.57 12.57 -6.14
CA ASN A 82 7.31 13.52 -7.22
C ASN A 82 7.92 14.85 -6.80
#